data_AF-A0A3C0AMW3-F1
#
_entry.id   AF-A0A3C0AMW3-F1
#
_cell.length_a   1.000
_cell.length_b   1.000
_cell.length_c   1.000
_cell.angle_alpha   90.00
_cell.angle_beta   90.00
_cell.angle_gamma   90.00
#
_symmetry.space_group_name_H-M   'P 1'
#
loop_
_entity.id
_entity.type
_entity.pdbx_description
1 polymer ?
#
loop_
_entity_poly.entity_id
_entity_poly.type
_entity_poly.pdbx_seq_one_letter_code
_entity_poly.pdbx_strand_id
1 'polypeptide(L)'
;MTRINTNVASLRGLRSLNKSTNLLDTSLTRLSTGLKINSGKDNPSGLIASETLRSQVSAIEQSIKNSNRASNVIATADSALGEVTNLLNQVRGLVQEGLNKGALSQDEIAANQLQIDTALSAINRISANTSFAGDKLIDGSKAFRTQSSAVDSAKLSDFQVNEAVFGSSSSITLDAT
;
A
#
# COMPACT_ATOMS: atom_id res chain seq x y z
N MET A 1 -74.38 -35.24 0.58
CA MET A 1 -74.15 -35.31 -0.88
C MET A 1 -72.65 -35.31 -1.16
N THR A 2 -72.08 -36.48 -1.33
CA THR A 2 -70.71 -36.68 -1.83
C THR A 2 -70.71 -36.34 -3.33
N ARG A 3 -70.08 -35.22 -3.71
CA ARG A 3 -69.91 -34.87 -5.13
C ARG A 3 -68.90 -35.82 -5.75
N ILE A 4 -69.33 -36.62 -6.73
CA ILE A 4 -68.51 -37.62 -7.45
C ILE A 4 -67.53 -36.95 -8.44
N ASN A 5 -67.82 -35.70 -8.87
CA ASN A 5 -67.04 -35.03 -9.92
C ASN A 5 -65.72 -34.38 -9.44
N THR A 6 -65.48 -34.23 -8.14
CA THR A 6 -64.24 -33.62 -7.64
C THR A 6 -63.81 -34.27 -6.32
N ASN A 7 -62.76 -35.10 -6.38
CA ASN A 7 -62.24 -35.79 -5.20
C ASN A 7 -61.35 -34.85 -4.37
N VAL A 8 -61.95 -34.19 -3.37
CA VAL A 8 -61.27 -33.24 -2.48
C VAL A 8 -60.17 -33.92 -1.63
N ALA A 9 -60.32 -35.21 -1.28
CA ALA A 9 -59.30 -35.94 -0.53
C ALA A 9 -58.05 -36.18 -1.38
N SER A 10 -58.21 -36.62 -2.63
CA SER A 10 -57.11 -36.76 -3.59
C SER A 10 -56.43 -35.44 -3.91
N LEU A 11 -57.19 -34.34 -4.08
CA LEU A 11 -56.64 -32.99 -4.28
C LEU A 11 -55.81 -32.52 -3.07
N ARG A 12 -56.22 -32.83 -1.84
CA ARG A 12 -55.41 -32.56 -0.64
C ARG A 12 -54.14 -33.39 -0.62
N GLY A 13 -54.22 -34.68 -0.95
CA GLY A 13 -53.05 -35.55 -1.10
C GLY A 13 -52.04 -35.03 -2.12
N LEU A 14 -52.52 -34.60 -3.29
CA LEU A 14 -51.69 -34.02 -4.35
C LEU A 14 -51.00 -32.71 -3.91
N ARG A 15 -51.71 -31.83 -3.19
CA ARG A 15 -51.10 -30.60 -2.64
C ARG A 15 -50.00 -30.91 -1.61
N SER A 16 -50.21 -31.88 -0.73
CA SER A 16 -49.19 -32.31 0.24
C SER A 16 -47.98 -32.94 -0.46
N LEU A 17 -48.20 -33.76 -1.48
CA LEU A 17 -47.11 -34.32 -2.30
C LEU A 17 -46.30 -33.22 -2.97
N ASN A 18 -46.95 -32.27 -3.65
CA ASN A 18 -46.28 -31.14 -4.28
C ASN A 18 -45.46 -30.32 -3.28
N LYS A 19 -45.97 -30.11 -2.05
CA LYS A 19 -45.23 -29.45 -0.97
C LYS A 19 -43.98 -30.25 -0.59
N SER A 20 -44.09 -31.56 -0.43
CA SER A 20 -42.94 -32.43 -0.11
C SER A 20 -41.90 -32.45 -1.22
N THR A 21 -42.32 -32.52 -2.49
CA THR A 21 -41.42 -32.44 -3.65
C THR A 21 -40.65 -31.12 -3.66
N ASN A 22 -41.33 -29.98 -3.46
CA ASN A 22 -40.66 -28.67 -3.42
C ASN A 22 -39.63 -28.55 -2.27
N LEU A 23 -39.93 -29.15 -1.10
CA LEU A 23 -38.99 -29.19 0.02
C LEU A 23 -37.78 -30.09 -0.25
N LEU A 24 -38.00 -31.23 -0.91
CA LEU A 24 -36.94 -32.11 -1.37
C LEU A 24 -36.01 -31.41 -2.35
N ASP A 25 -36.56 -30.74 -3.37
CA ASP A 25 -35.79 -30.00 -4.37
C ASP A 25 -34.95 -28.89 -3.74
N THR A 26 -35.49 -28.18 -2.75
CA THR A 26 -34.76 -27.17 -1.99
C THR A 26 -33.60 -27.79 -1.20
N SER A 27 -33.85 -28.95 -0.57
CA SER A 27 -32.84 -29.68 0.20
C SER A 27 -31.72 -30.22 -0.70
N LEU A 28 -32.07 -30.74 -1.88
CA LEU A 28 -31.11 -31.16 -2.89
C LEU A 28 -30.28 -29.99 -3.42
N THR A 29 -30.89 -28.83 -3.63
CA THR A 29 -30.17 -27.62 -4.07
C THR A 29 -29.17 -27.16 -3.01
N ARG A 30 -29.55 -27.14 -1.72
CA ARG A 30 -28.65 -26.83 -0.60
C ARG A 30 -27.53 -27.86 -0.45
N LEU A 31 -27.84 -29.14 -0.66
CA LEU A 31 -26.83 -30.20 -0.62
C LEU A 31 -25.82 -30.06 -1.77
N SER A 32 -26.30 -29.77 -2.98
CA SER A 32 -25.45 -29.64 -4.17
C SER A 32 -24.56 -28.39 -4.14
N THR A 33 -25.03 -27.30 -3.53
CA THR A 33 -24.29 -26.04 -3.44
C THR A 33 -23.45 -25.94 -2.17
N GLY A 34 -23.80 -26.71 -1.12
CA GLY A 34 -23.27 -26.55 0.22
C GLY A 34 -23.71 -25.26 0.93
N LEU A 35 -24.56 -24.44 0.29
CA LEU A 35 -25.00 -23.15 0.82
C LEU A 35 -26.40 -23.27 1.42
N LYS A 36 -26.57 -22.71 2.62
CA LYS A 36 -27.90 -22.60 3.26
C LYS A 36 -28.80 -21.62 2.51
N ILE A 37 -28.23 -20.52 1.99
CA ILE A 37 -28.94 -19.46 1.26
C ILE A 37 -28.51 -19.55 -0.21
N ASN A 38 -29.39 -20.03 -1.08
CA ASN A 38 -29.12 -20.22 -2.51
C ASN A 38 -29.68 -19.10 -3.38
N SER A 39 -30.76 -18.45 -2.92
CA SER A 39 -31.44 -17.39 -3.66
C SER A 39 -31.82 -16.25 -2.72
N GLY A 40 -31.80 -15.03 -3.24
CA GLY A 40 -32.24 -13.82 -2.51
C GLY A 40 -33.72 -13.87 -2.14
N LYS A 41 -34.51 -14.79 -2.73
CA LYS A 41 -35.90 -15.05 -2.35
C LYS A 41 -36.03 -15.73 -0.97
N ASP A 42 -35.06 -16.55 -0.58
CA ASP A 42 -35.13 -17.33 0.67
C ASP A 42 -34.72 -16.50 1.89
N ASN A 43 -33.71 -15.63 1.72
CA ASN A 43 -33.24 -14.70 2.74
C ASN A 43 -32.43 -13.55 2.09
N PRO A 44 -33.07 -12.43 1.71
CA PRO A 44 -32.39 -11.35 1.00
C PRO A 44 -31.32 -10.67 1.86
N SER A 45 -31.62 -10.37 3.13
CA SER A 45 -30.67 -9.72 4.04
C SER A 45 -29.47 -10.62 4.37
N GLY A 46 -29.72 -11.92 4.57
CA GLY A 46 -28.66 -12.91 4.79
C GLY A 46 -27.76 -13.07 3.56
N LEU A 47 -28.34 -13.08 2.36
CA LEU A 47 -27.57 -13.11 1.11
C LEU A 47 -26.69 -11.85 0.99
N ILE A 48 -27.26 -10.65 1.20
CA ILE A 48 -26.49 -9.39 1.13
C ILE A 48 -25.31 -9.40 2.11
N ALA A 49 -25.52 -9.82 3.35
CA ALA A 49 -24.44 -9.92 4.34
C ALA A 49 -23.36 -10.92 3.89
N SER A 50 -23.75 -12.10 3.39
CA SER A 50 -22.80 -13.10 2.88
C SER A 50 -22.03 -12.62 1.65
N GLU A 51 -22.67 -11.92 0.72
CA GLU A 51 -22.00 -11.30 -0.43
C GLU A 51 -21.01 -10.21 0.00
N THR A 52 -21.39 -9.38 0.97
CA THR A 52 -20.52 -8.34 1.52
C THR A 52 -19.27 -8.94 2.16
N LEU A 53 -19.46 -9.97 3.00
CA LEU A 53 -18.34 -10.70 3.61
C LEU A 53 -17.47 -11.39 2.55
N ARG A 54 -18.07 -11.99 1.52
CA ARG A 54 -17.32 -12.61 0.42
C ARG A 54 -16.47 -11.57 -0.33
N SER A 55 -17.03 -10.40 -0.61
CA SER A 55 -16.29 -9.29 -1.21
C SER A 55 -15.15 -8.81 -0.31
N GLN A 56 -15.37 -8.72 1.00
CA GLN A 56 -14.32 -8.35 1.95
C GLN A 56 -13.20 -9.39 2.00
N VAL A 57 -13.53 -10.68 1.99
CA VAL A 57 -12.53 -11.76 1.94
C VAL A 57 -11.67 -11.63 0.69
N SER A 58 -12.28 -11.48 -0.49
CA SER A 58 -11.52 -11.28 -1.73
C SER A 58 -10.66 -10.01 -1.71
N ALA A 59 -11.16 -8.93 -1.11
CA ALA A 59 -10.37 -7.69 -0.93
C ALA A 59 -9.18 -7.89 0.00
N ILE A 60 -9.37 -8.60 1.13
CA ILE A 60 -8.30 -8.93 2.08
C ILE A 60 -7.26 -9.85 1.43
N GLU A 61 -7.67 -10.87 0.68
CA GLU A 61 -6.76 -11.75 -0.06
C GLU A 61 -5.87 -10.97 -1.02
N GLN A 62 -6.45 -10.00 -1.75
CA GLN A 62 -5.66 -9.13 -2.62
C GLN A 62 -4.76 -8.20 -1.82
N SER A 63 -5.23 -7.67 -0.68
CA SER A 63 -4.41 -6.86 0.22
C SER A 63 -3.21 -7.64 0.76
N ILE A 64 -3.38 -8.91 1.13
CA ILE A 64 -2.28 -9.79 1.57
C ILE A 64 -1.25 -9.94 0.45
N LYS A 65 -1.68 -10.21 -0.78
CA LYS A 65 -0.78 -10.29 -1.95
C LYS A 65 -0.02 -8.96 -2.17
N ASN A 66 -0.71 -7.83 -2.03
CA ASN A 66 -0.10 -6.51 -2.15
C ASN A 66 0.93 -6.25 -1.04
N SER A 67 0.62 -6.61 0.22
CA SER A 67 1.55 -6.51 1.35
C SER A 67 2.78 -7.38 1.17
N ASN A 68 2.61 -8.61 0.67
CA ASN A 68 3.75 -9.48 0.35
C ASN A 68 4.65 -8.88 -0.74
N ARG A 69 4.05 -8.27 -1.77
CA ARG A 69 4.82 -7.55 -2.79
C ARG A 69 5.55 -6.34 -2.21
N ALA A 70 4.92 -5.58 -1.32
CA ALA A 70 5.57 -4.46 -0.62
C ALA A 70 6.73 -4.95 0.25
N SER A 71 6.57 -6.07 0.96
CA SER A 71 7.65 -6.70 1.72
C SER A 71 8.83 -7.09 0.82
N ASN A 72 8.58 -7.68 -0.35
CA ASN A 72 9.64 -8.01 -1.31
C ASN A 72 10.37 -6.76 -1.84
N VAL A 73 9.65 -5.66 -2.10
CA VAL A 73 10.24 -4.37 -2.49
C VAL A 73 11.15 -3.85 -1.38
N ILE A 74 10.65 -3.82 -0.14
CA ILE A 74 11.41 -3.34 1.02
C ILE A 74 12.64 -4.22 1.25
N ALA A 75 12.53 -5.54 1.19
CA ALA A 75 13.67 -6.45 1.37
C ALA A 75 14.76 -6.25 0.31
N THR A 76 14.37 -5.96 -0.94
CA THR A 76 15.31 -5.63 -2.01
C THR A 76 16.03 -4.31 -1.73
N ALA A 77 15.29 -3.28 -1.31
CA ALA A 77 15.86 -2.00 -0.94
C ALA A 77 16.78 -2.11 0.29
N ASP A 78 16.38 -2.86 1.31
CA ASP A 78 17.14 -3.07 2.55
C ASP A 78 18.46 -3.79 2.28
N SER A 79 18.45 -4.83 1.44
CA SER A 79 19.67 -5.51 1.02
C SER A 79 20.64 -4.58 0.30
N ALA A 80 20.14 -3.71 -0.58
CA ALA A 80 20.96 -2.71 -1.27
C ALA A 80 21.51 -1.64 -0.31
N LEU A 81 20.71 -1.19 0.66
CA LEU A 81 21.14 -0.25 1.69
C LEU A 81 22.17 -0.87 2.66
N GLY A 82 22.08 -2.17 2.90
CA GLY A 82 23.11 -2.93 3.63
C GLY A 82 24.48 -2.83 2.95
N GLU A 83 24.52 -2.99 1.62
CA GLU A 83 25.76 -2.85 0.84
C GLU A 83 26.28 -1.41 0.86
N VAL A 84 25.39 -0.43 0.72
CA VAL A 84 25.76 1.00 0.86
C VAL A 84 26.36 1.28 2.24
N THR A 85 25.79 0.70 3.30
CA THR A 85 26.27 0.87 4.67
C THR A 85 27.67 0.28 4.84
N ASN A 86 27.94 -0.90 4.26
CA ASN A 86 29.27 -1.51 4.28
C ASN A 86 30.32 -0.63 3.58
N LEU A 87 30.00 -0.11 2.39
CA LEU A 87 30.88 0.81 1.66
C LEU A 87 31.14 2.11 2.43
N LEU A 88 30.13 2.68 3.07
CA LEU A 88 30.29 3.87 3.91
C LEU A 88 31.17 3.61 5.14
N ASN A 89 31.06 2.43 5.75
CA ASN A 89 31.95 2.04 6.85
C ASN A 89 33.40 1.86 6.38
N GLN A 90 33.62 1.31 5.17
CA GLN A 90 34.94 1.22 4.56
C GLN A 90 35.54 2.62 4.32
N VAL A 91 34.75 3.54 3.74
CA VAL A 91 35.16 4.94 3.55
C VAL A 91 35.54 5.58 4.89
N ARG A 92 34.73 5.39 5.93
CA ARG A 92 35.02 5.90 7.28
C ARG A 92 36.36 5.37 7.82
N GLY A 93 36.65 4.07 7.61
CA GLY A 93 37.93 3.47 8.00
C GLY A 93 39.11 4.09 7.27
N LEU A 94 39.03 4.22 5.95
CA LEU A 94 40.07 4.82 5.11
C LEU A 94 40.31 6.29 5.46
N VAL A 95 39.25 7.05 5.76
CA VAL A 95 39.38 8.44 6.23
C VAL A 95 40.10 8.49 7.56
N GLN A 96 39.75 7.63 8.52
CA GLN A 96 40.41 7.56 9.83
C GLN A 96 41.89 7.18 9.69
N GLU A 97 42.21 6.29 8.77
CA GLU A 97 43.59 5.90 8.46
C GLU A 97 44.37 7.07 7.85
N GLY A 98 43.79 7.80 6.90
CA GLY A 98 44.40 8.98 6.29
C GLY A 98 44.65 10.15 7.25
N LEU A 99 43.94 10.20 8.39
CA LEU A 99 44.19 11.19 9.44
C LEU A 99 45.46 10.89 10.27
N ASN A 100 46.04 9.68 10.20
CA ASN A 100 47.30 9.34 10.88
C ASN A 100 48.52 9.91 10.14
N LYS A 101 48.75 11.22 10.32
CA LYS A 101 49.86 11.97 9.69
C LYS A 101 51.27 11.54 10.10
N GLY A 102 51.42 10.72 11.14
CA GLY A 102 52.72 10.31 11.68
C GLY A 102 53.31 9.04 11.06
N ALA A 103 52.51 8.26 10.33
CA ALA A 103 52.89 6.91 9.90
C ALA A 103 52.65 6.62 8.41
N LEU A 104 51.91 7.47 7.69
CA LEU A 104 51.56 7.25 6.28
C LEU A 104 52.39 8.15 5.34
N SER A 105 52.86 7.55 4.25
CA SER A 105 53.40 8.22 3.07
C SER A 105 52.32 8.99 2.32
N GLN A 106 52.73 10.00 1.56
CA GLN A 106 51.83 10.75 0.67
C GLN A 106 51.26 9.88 -0.46
N ASP A 107 52.00 8.88 -0.93
CA ASP A 107 51.52 7.90 -1.92
C ASP A 107 50.46 6.97 -1.33
N GLU A 108 50.60 6.58 -0.06
CA GLU A 108 49.61 5.76 0.65
C GLU A 108 48.31 6.54 0.88
N ILE A 109 48.41 7.83 1.24
CA ILE A 109 47.24 8.72 1.34
C ILE A 109 46.54 8.84 -0.02
N ALA A 110 47.28 9.00 -1.11
CA ALA A 110 46.72 9.08 -2.46
C ALA A 110 46.03 7.76 -2.87
N ALA A 111 46.61 6.61 -2.53
CA ALA A 111 46.00 5.31 -2.77
C ALA A 111 44.69 5.11 -1.96
N ASN A 112 44.67 5.55 -0.70
CA ASN A 112 43.48 5.53 0.14
C ASN A 112 42.37 6.44 -0.42
N GLN A 113 42.71 7.62 -0.94
CA GLN A 113 41.75 8.49 -1.63
C GLN A 113 41.14 7.82 -2.86
N LEU A 114 41.93 7.12 -3.67
CA LEU A 114 41.42 6.39 -4.85
C LEU A 114 40.42 5.29 -4.45
N GLN A 115 40.66 4.60 -3.33
CA GLN A 115 39.70 3.63 -2.80
C GLN A 115 38.40 4.29 -2.33
N ILE A 116 38.48 5.44 -1.67
CA ILE A 116 37.30 6.22 -1.27
C ILE A 116 36.47 6.60 -2.51
N ASP A 117 37.11 7.12 -3.55
CA ASP A 117 36.42 7.52 -4.79
C ASP A 117 35.75 6.32 -5.47
N THR A 118 36.40 5.16 -5.44
CA THR A 118 35.85 3.90 -5.97
C THR A 118 34.62 3.46 -5.17
N ALA A 119 34.69 3.51 -3.84
CA ALA A 119 33.57 3.17 -2.97
C ALA A 119 32.37 4.12 -3.18
N LEU A 120 32.61 5.43 -3.31
CA LEU A 120 31.58 6.43 -3.61
C LEU A 120 30.94 6.19 -4.99
N SER A 121 31.74 5.86 -6.00
CA SER A 121 31.23 5.47 -7.33
C SER A 121 30.36 4.22 -7.26
N ALA A 122 30.77 3.21 -6.48
CA ALA A 122 29.99 2.01 -6.25
C ALA A 122 28.65 2.30 -5.56
N ILE A 123 28.63 3.17 -4.55
CA ILE A 123 27.39 3.63 -3.89
C ILE A 123 26.44 4.28 -4.90
N ASN A 124 26.93 5.19 -5.73
CA ASN A 124 26.13 5.84 -6.78
C ASN A 124 25.57 4.82 -7.77
N ARG A 125 26.36 3.82 -8.16
CA ARG A 125 25.92 2.73 -9.05
C ARG A 125 24.84 1.86 -8.40
N ILE A 126 24.97 1.51 -7.12
CA ILE A 126 23.97 0.74 -6.38
C ILE A 126 22.67 1.53 -6.32
N SER A 127 22.74 2.81 -5.96
CA SER A 127 21.59 3.71 -5.93
C SER A 127 20.89 3.79 -7.29
N ALA A 128 21.65 3.97 -8.38
CA ALA A 128 21.12 4.10 -9.73
C ALA A 128 20.56 2.79 -10.31
N ASN A 129 21.06 1.62 -9.90
CA ASN A 129 20.68 0.34 -10.50
C ASN A 129 19.68 -0.48 -9.67
N THR A 130 19.55 -0.22 -8.37
CA THR A 130 18.60 -0.94 -7.51
C THR A 130 17.18 -0.65 -7.95
N SER A 131 16.51 -1.68 -8.47
CA SER A 131 15.15 -1.57 -8.98
C SER A 131 14.32 -2.81 -8.68
N PHE A 132 13.00 -2.63 -8.61
CA PHE A 132 12.04 -3.71 -8.49
C PHE A 132 10.98 -3.55 -9.57
N ALA A 133 10.81 -4.57 -10.42
CA ALA A 133 9.87 -4.53 -11.54
C ALA A 133 10.01 -3.28 -12.45
N GLY A 134 11.23 -2.77 -12.63
CA GLY A 134 11.54 -1.58 -13.43
C GLY A 134 11.57 -0.26 -12.65
N ASP A 135 11.00 -0.22 -11.45
CA ASP A 135 10.97 0.98 -10.61
C ASP A 135 12.24 1.12 -9.77
N LYS A 136 12.87 2.29 -9.81
CA LYS A 136 14.01 2.64 -8.93
C LYS A 136 13.54 2.77 -7.48
N LEU A 137 14.36 2.27 -6.55
CA LEU A 137 13.98 2.18 -5.13
C LEU A 137 14.70 3.20 -4.24
N ILE A 138 15.98 3.45 -4.48
CA ILE A 138 16.87 4.17 -3.55
C ILE A 138 17.67 5.30 -4.24
N ASP A 139 17.14 5.86 -5.32
CA ASP A 139 17.69 7.01 -6.05
C ASP A 139 17.16 8.37 -5.55
N GLY A 140 16.29 8.35 -4.53
CA GLY A 140 15.64 9.54 -3.98
C GLY A 140 14.40 10.02 -4.77
N SER A 141 14.08 9.42 -5.92
CA SER A 141 12.89 9.77 -6.71
C SER A 141 11.58 9.49 -5.98
N LYS A 142 11.59 8.49 -5.09
CA LYS A 142 10.45 8.10 -4.25
C LYS A 142 10.47 8.73 -2.85
N ALA A 143 11.28 9.76 -2.64
CA ALA A 143 11.25 10.53 -1.40
C ALA A 143 9.86 11.16 -1.20
N PHE A 144 9.35 11.11 0.04
CA PHE A 144 8.09 11.76 0.39
C PHE A 144 8.28 13.28 0.29
N ARG A 145 7.87 13.87 -0.84
CA ARG A 145 7.88 15.32 -1.01
C ARG A 145 6.64 15.86 -0.32
N THR A 146 6.81 16.40 0.88
CA THR A 146 5.83 17.34 1.45
C THR A 146 5.88 18.61 0.62
N GLN A 147 5.24 18.61 -0.55
CA GLN A 147 4.81 19.87 -1.12
C GLN A 147 3.71 20.38 -0.17
N SER A 148 4.07 21.36 0.64
CA SER A 148 3.10 22.37 1.05
C SER A 148 2.71 23.09 -0.24
N SER A 149 1.90 22.45 -1.08
CA SER A 149 1.01 23.19 -1.94
C SER A 149 0.28 24.09 -0.97
N ALA A 150 0.50 25.40 -1.03
CA ALA A 150 -0.32 26.37 -0.32
C ALA A 150 -1.77 25.97 -0.61
N VAL A 151 -2.39 25.27 0.34
CA VAL A 151 -3.77 24.84 0.25
C VAL A 151 -4.51 26.15 0.40
N ASP A 152 -4.89 26.71 -0.75
CA ASP A 152 -5.48 28.03 -0.88
C ASP A 152 -4.64 29.14 -0.25
N SER A 153 -3.88 29.90 -1.07
CA SER A 153 -3.58 31.29 -0.72
C SER A 153 -4.86 32.08 -0.36
N ALA A 154 -6.04 31.61 -0.81
CA ALA A 154 -7.36 32.10 -0.43
C ALA A 154 -7.80 31.76 1.01
N LYS A 155 -7.12 30.86 1.74
CA LYS A 155 -7.36 30.53 3.16
C LYS A 155 -6.42 31.29 4.10
N LEU A 156 -5.42 31.99 3.58
CA LEU A 156 -4.68 33.02 4.30
C LEU A 156 -5.50 34.32 4.27
N SER A 157 -6.68 34.30 4.90
CA SER A 157 -7.60 35.46 4.87
C SER A 157 -7.26 36.52 5.92
N ASP A 158 -6.26 36.30 6.76
CA ASP A 158 -5.92 37.24 7.84
C ASP A 158 -4.40 37.33 8.00
N PHE A 159 -3.79 38.25 7.24
CA PHE A 159 -2.42 38.71 7.48
C PHE A 159 -2.52 40.09 8.14
N GLN A 160 -2.56 40.13 9.48
CA GLN A 160 -2.59 41.40 10.22
C GLN A 160 -1.17 41.79 10.60
N VAL A 161 -0.74 42.95 10.10
CA VAL A 161 0.48 43.62 10.54
C VAL A 161 0.10 44.54 11.71
N ASN A 162 0.38 44.10 12.93
CA ASN A 162 0.04 44.86 14.15
C ASN A 162 0.94 46.09 14.34
N GLU A 163 2.15 46.08 13.79
CA GLU A 163 3.08 47.21 13.80
C GLU A 163 4.10 47.09 12.67
N ALA A 164 4.40 48.19 11.98
CA ALA A 164 5.45 48.26 10.96
C ALA A 164 6.27 49.55 11.13
N VAL A 165 7.60 49.42 11.20
CA VAL A 165 8.53 50.54 11.33
C VAL A 165 9.11 50.85 9.94
N PHE A 166 8.75 52.02 9.40
CA PHE A 166 9.06 52.40 8.02
C PHE A 166 10.42 53.09 7.83
N GLY A 167 11.10 53.50 8.91
CA GLY A 167 12.35 54.27 8.82
C GLY A 167 12.18 55.50 7.92
N SER A 168 13.08 55.69 6.95
CA SER A 168 13.01 56.75 5.93
C SER A 168 12.27 56.35 4.64
N SER A 169 11.70 55.14 4.58
CA SER A 169 11.08 54.59 3.37
C SER A 169 9.58 54.87 3.37
N SER A 170 9.02 55.23 2.21
CA SER A 170 7.58 55.52 2.07
C SER A 170 6.70 54.28 1.90
N SER A 171 7.29 53.10 1.66
CA SER A 171 6.57 51.83 1.47
C SER A 171 7.47 50.62 1.72
N ILE A 172 6.89 49.51 2.16
CA ILE A 172 7.54 48.19 2.25
C ILE A 172 6.74 47.21 1.39
N THR A 173 7.41 46.52 0.48
CA THR A 173 6.80 45.44 -0.29
C THR A 173 6.77 44.19 0.57
N LEU A 174 5.57 43.68 0.86
CA LEU A 174 5.38 42.39 1.52
C LEU A 174 5.09 41.35 0.44
N ASP A 175 5.96 40.35 0.33
CA ASP A 175 5.74 39.20 -0.54
C ASP A 175 5.28 38.03 0.33
N ALA A 176 4.03 37.61 0.14
CA ALA A 176 3.43 36.50 0.87
C ALA A 176 3.33 35.30 -0.06
N THR A 177 4.45 34.59 -0.23
CA THR A 177 4.51 33.27 -0.87
C THR A 177 4.44 32.16 0.15
#